data_AF-A0AAN6W835-F1
#
_entry.id   AF-A0AAN6W835-F1
#
_cell.length_a   1.000
_cell.length_b   1.000
_cell.length_c   1.000
_cell.angle_alpha   90.00
_cell.angle_beta   90.00
_cell.angle_gamma   90.00
#
_symmetry.space_group_name_H-M   'P 1'
#
loop_
_entity.id
_entity.type
_entity.pdbx_description
1 polymer ?
#
loop_
_entity_poly.entity_id
_entity_poly.type
_entity_poly.pdbx_seq_one_letter_code
_entity_poly.pdbx_strand_id
1 'polypeptide(L)'
;MSDVIAMFSTDTNIIPSSFNSKPNPRGYNFAILGEDVIFHADDGSEPLSGTSFATAIGAGIAARILDFSRHPDSCQWLQRVDGLKRTEDMSAIFAYMAKDGEESGYHCMRPWKLLDGLSDSEDGAQSMEEMRKVVCQTISRTLRGKERSL
;
A
#
# COMPACT_ATOMS: atom_id res chain seq x y z
N MET A 1 3.12 -4.10 20.48
CA MET A 1 2.99 -4.02 19.00
C MET A 1 4.25 -3.35 18.47
N SER A 2 4.66 -3.62 17.24
CA SER A 2 5.80 -2.93 16.63
C SER A 2 5.36 -1.53 16.19
N ASP A 3 6.11 -0.49 16.58
CA ASP A 3 5.84 0.89 16.15
C ASP A 3 6.33 1.15 14.71
N VAL A 4 7.04 0.18 14.12
CA VAL A 4 7.63 0.28 12.79
C VAL A 4 7.03 -0.78 11.86
N ILE A 5 6.78 -0.36 10.62
CA ILE A 5 6.39 -1.22 9.51
C ILE A 5 7.66 -1.74 8.83
N ALA A 6 7.84 -3.05 8.77
CA ALA A 6 8.94 -3.67 8.04
C ALA A 6 8.55 -3.85 6.58
N MET A 7 9.40 -3.35 5.69
CA MET A 7 9.22 -3.40 4.24
C MET A 7 10.22 -4.38 3.61
N PHE A 8 9.68 -5.35 2.90
CA PHE A 8 10.41 -6.38 2.17
C PHE A 8 10.22 -6.19 0.66
N SER A 9 11.09 -6.83 -0.12
CA SER A 9 11.11 -6.68 -1.57
C SER A 9 10.28 -7.76 -2.26
N THR A 10 9.64 -7.41 -3.37
CA THR A 10 9.12 -8.37 -4.35
C THR A 10 9.71 -8.10 -5.72
N ASP A 11 9.61 -9.09 -6.59
CA ASP A 11 9.75 -8.91 -8.03
C ASP A 11 8.47 -8.28 -8.64
N THR A 12 8.45 -8.16 -9.97
CA THR A 12 7.30 -7.64 -10.74
C THR A 12 6.10 -8.59 -10.75
N ASN A 13 6.30 -9.88 -10.46
CA ASN A 13 5.24 -10.88 -10.30
C ASN A 13 4.68 -10.92 -8.87
N ILE A 14 5.13 -10.02 -7.99
CA ILE A 14 4.68 -9.91 -6.59
C ILE A 14 5.15 -11.13 -5.78
N ILE A 15 6.24 -11.77 -6.20
CA ILE A 15 6.89 -12.87 -5.49
C ILE A 15 7.92 -12.28 -4.53
N PRO A 16 7.95 -12.67 -3.24
CA PRO A 16 8.96 -12.21 -2.31
C PRO A 16 10.38 -12.50 -2.80
N SER A 17 11.23 -11.47 -2.75
CA SER A 17 12.63 -11.57 -3.13
C SER A 17 13.39 -12.60 -2.30
N SER A 18 14.26 -13.36 -2.96
CA SER A 18 15.08 -14.40 -2.31
C SER A 18 16.05 -13.85 -1.26
N PHE A 19 16.44 -12.57 -1.39
CA PHE A 19 17.33 -11.88 -0.45
C PHE A 19 16.60 -11.28 0.77
N ASN A 20 15.27 -11.42 0.87
CA ASN A 20 14.55 -10.95 2.04
C ASN A 20 15.00 -11.69 3.31
N SER A 21 15.26 -10.93 4.36
CA SER A 21 15.45 -11.51 5.70
C SER A 21 14.14 -12.12 6.22
N LYS A 22 14.22 -13.11 7.10
CA LYS A 22 13.03 -13.79 7.65
C LYS A 22 12.04 -12.79 8.26
N PRO A 23 10.72 -12.94 7.99
CA PRO A 23 9.70 -12.06 8.54
C PRO A 23 9.61 -12.23 10.07
N ASN A 24 9.26 -11.14 10.76
CA ASN A 24 9.05 -11.17 12.21
C ASN A 24 7.62 -11.66 12.50
N PRO A 25 7.40 -12.81 13.18
CA PRO A 25 6.06 -13.34 13.40
C PRO A 25 5.10 -12.43 14.19
N ARG A 26 5.64 -11.41 14.89
CA ARG A 26 4.85 -10.43 15.67
C ARG A 26 4.89 -9.01 15.08
N GLY A 27 5.52 -8.86 13.91
CA GLY A 27 5.72 -7.58 13.24
C GLY A 27 4.77 -7.38 12.06
N TYR A 28 4.74 -6.15 11.55
CA TYR A 28 4.10 -5.81 10.28
C TYR A 28 5.09 -6.10 9.14
N ASN A 29 4.94 -7.25 8.45
CA ASN A 29 5.86 -7.68 7.39
C ASN A 29 5.22 -7.47 6.00
N PHE A 30 5.24 -6.24 5.50
CA PHE A 30 4.72 -5.97 4.15
C PHE A 30 5.84 -6.08 3.13
N ALA A 31 5.48 -6.50 1.91
CA ALA A 31 6.40 -6.54 0.79
C ALA A 31 5.83 -5.76 -0.40
N ILE A 32 6.70 -5.14 -1.19
CA ILE A 32 6.34 -4.48 -2.45
C ILE A 32 7.56 -4.48 -3.38
N LEU A 33 7.35 -4.14 -4.66
CA LEU A 33 8.39 -4.04 -5.68
C LEU A 33 9.65 -3.38 -5.13
N GLY A 34 10.74 -4.14 -5.16
CA GLY A 34 12.07 -3.67 -4.81
C GLY A 34 13.16 -4.30 -5.65
N GLU A 35 12.81 -5.15 -6.61
CA GLU A 35 13.73 -5.66 -7.65
C GLU A 35 13.62 -4.86 -8.94
N ASP A 36 14.73 -4.80 -9.66
CA ASP A 36 14.85 -4.20 -10.99
C ASP A 36 14.30 -2.76 -11.08
N VAL A 37 14.53 -1.98 -10.02
CA VAL A 37 14.10 -0.58 -9.95
C VAL A 37 15.05 0.28 -10.77
N ILE A 38 14.51 0.98 -11.76
CA ILE A 38 15.26 1.86 -12.68
C ILE A 38 15.05 3.32 -12.28
N PHE A 39 16.14 4.08 -12.22
CA PHE A 39 16.09 5.53 -12.03
C PHE A 39 16.32 6.23 -13.36
N HIS A 40 15.27 6.86 -13.89
CA HIS A 40 15.30 7.60 -15.16
C HIS A 40 16.25 8.83 -15.18
N ALA A 41 16.97 9.10 -14.09
CA ALA A 41 17.91 10.21 -14.02
C ALA A 41 19.25 9.90 -14.71
N ASP A 42 19.60 8.62 -14.90
CA ASP A 42 20.81 8.20 -15.58
C ASP A 42 20.45 7.22 -16.70
N ASP A 43 20.66 7.64 -17.95
CA ASP A 43 20.35 6.99 -19.23
C ASP A 43 21.15 5.70 -19.53
N GLY A 44 21.80 5.14 -18.52
CA GLY A 44 22.53 3.87 -18.56
C GLY A 44 22.71 3.22 -17.18
N SER A 45 21.90 3.58 -16.18
CA SER A 45 21.97 2.93 -14.87
C SER A 45 21.39 1.51 -14.91
N GLU A 46 22.16 0.55 -14.40
CA GLU A 46 21.70 -0.83 -14.23
C GLU A 46 20.52 -0.88 -13.24
N PRO A 47 19.51 -1.73 -13.47
CA PRO A 47 18.42 -1.93 -12.52
C PRO A 47 18.95 -2.31 -11.14
N LEU A 48 18.37 -1.72 -10.10
CA LEU A 48 18.80 -1.95 -8.71
C LEU A 48 17.75 -2.74 -7.94
N SER A 49 18.24 -3.67 -7.11
CA SER A 49 17.40 -4.54 -6.29
C SER A 49 17.73 -4.42 -4.81
N GLY A 50 16.72 -4.35 -3.95
CA GLY A 50 16.92 -4.25 -2.51
C GLY A 50 15.66 -3.85 -1.73
N THR A 51 15.61 -4.28 -0.46
CA THR A 51 14.54 -3.89 0.47
C THR A 51 14.55 -2.39 0.78
N SER A 52 15.67 -1.69 0.58
CA SER A 52 15.74 -0.23 0.66
C SER A 52 14.83 0.45 -0.36
N PHE A 53 14.77 -0.06 -1.60
CA PHE A 53 13.89 0.46 -2.65
C PHE A 53 12.43 0.16 -2.34
N ALA A 54 12.12 -1.08 -1.94
CA ALA A 54 10.78 -1.44 -1.48
C ALA A 54 10.33 -0.58 -0.28
N THR A 55 11.24 -0.26 0.63
CA THR A 55 10.99 0.65 1.76
C THR A 55 10.65 2.05 1.27
N ALA A 56 11.45 2.62 0.36
CA ALA A 56 11.19 3.95 -0.20
C ALA A 56 9.84 4.01 -0.94
N ILE A 57 9.51 2.97 -1.71
CA ILE A 57 8.23 2.84 -2.43
C ILE A 57 7.07 2.72 -1.44
N GLY A 58 7.17 1.85 -0.43
CA GLY A 58 6.17 1.71 0.63
C GLY A 58 5.93 3.01 1.38
N ALA A 59 7.00 3.72 1.77
CA ALA A 59 6.90 5.04 2.39
C ALA A 59 6.24 6.07 1.47
N GLY A 60 6.58 6.05 0.17
CA GLY A 60 5.95 6.88 -0.85
C GLY A 60 4.44 6.64 -0.96
N ILE A 61 4.00 5.38 -0.91
CA ILE A 61 2.57 5.04 -0.91
C ILE A 61 1.89 5.55 0.36
N ALA A 62 2.48 5.34 1.55
CA ALA A 62 1.95 5.89 2.79
C ALA A 62 1.81 7.41 2.73
N ALA A 63 2.83 8.11 2.20
CA ALA A 63 2.80 9.56 2.01
C ALA A 63 1.67 9.97 1.05
N ARG A 64 1.50 9.26 -0.07
CA ARG A 64 0.39 9.52 -1.01
C ARG A 64 -0.98 9.31 -0.40
N ILE A 65 -1.16 8.32 0.47
CA ILE A 65 -2.42 8.12 1.22
C ILE A 65 -2.67 9.30 2.17
N LEU A 66 -1.64 9.73 2.91
CA LEU A 66 -1.74 10.88 3.81
C LEU A 66 -2.06 12.17 3.06
N ASP A 67 -1.38 12.44 1.94
CA ASP A 67 -1.63 13.63 1.13
C ASP A 67 -3.03 13.57 0.48
N PHE A 68 -3.42 12.42 -0.06
CA PHE A 68 -4.76 12.20 -0.59
C PHE A 68 -5.82 12.47 0.47
N SER A 69 -5.61 12.00 1.69
CA SER A 69 -6.58 12.18 2.78
C SER A 69 -6.82 13.63 3.19
N ARG A 70 -5.86 14.51 2.92
CA ARG A 70 -5.91 15.95 3.24
C ARG A 70 -6.47 16.78 2.09
N HIS A 71 -6.59 16.21 0.90
CA HIS A 71 -7.10 16.92 -0.26
C HIS A 71 -8.57 17.32 -0.02
N PRO A 72 -8.98 18.59 -0.27
CA PRO A 72 -10.34 19.07 0.02
C PRO A 72 -11.45 18.17 -0.54
N ASP A 73 -11.28 17.75 -1.80
CA ASP A 73 -12.23 16.88 -2.50
C ASP A 73 -12.39 15.49 -1.86
N SER A 74 -11.39 15.03 -1.11
CA SER A 74 -11.35 13.68 -0.52
C SER A 74 -11.67 13.68 0.98
N CYS A 75 -11.26 14.72 1.70
CA CYS A 75 -11.46 14.88 3.13
C CYS A 75 -12.96 14.81 3.51
N GLN A 76 -13.85 15.36 2.67
CA GLN A 76 -15.29 15.33 2.89
C GLN A 76 -15.91 13.92 2.95
N TRP A 77 -15.26 12.91 2.36
CA TRP A 77 -15.76 11.52 2.32
C TRP A 77 -15.01 10.59 3.27
N LEU A 78 -13.89 11.05 3.83
CA LEU A 78 -13.06 10.25 4.72
C LEU A 78 -13.48 10.43 6.17
N GLN A 79 -13.66 9.31 6.86
CA GLN A 79 -13.83 9.28 8.30
C GLN A 79 -12.51 8.87 8.95
N ARG A 80 -12.22 9.42 10.13
CA ARG A 80 -11.05 9.05 10.97
C ARG A 80 -9.69 9.28 10.29
N VAL A 81 -9.57 10.35 9.49
CA VAL A 81 -8.32 10.75 8.82
C VAL A 81 -7.15 10.91 9.80
N ASP A 82 -7.41 11.41 11.01
CA ASP A 82 -6.37 11.60 12.03
C ASP A 82 -5.69 10.29 12.44
N GLY A 83 -6.40 9.16 12.33
CA GLY A 83 -5.87 7.83 12.61
C GLY A 83 -4.77 7.41 11.64
N LEU A 84 -4.80 7.87 10.38
CA LEU A 84 -3.86 7.43 9.33
C LEU A 84 -2.38 7.69 9.66
N LYS A 85 -2.08 8.61 10.58
CA LYS A 85 -0.71 8.87 11.06
C LYS A 85 -0.17 7.78 11.97
N ARG A 86 -1.05 6.93 12.51
CA ARG A 86 -0.68 5.85 13.42
C ARG A 86 -0.24 4.63 12.64
N THR A 87 0.85 4.01 13.09
CA THR A 87 1.40 2.79 12.49
C THR A 87 0.33 1.73 12.30
N GLU A 88 -0.54 1.53 13.29
CA GLU A 88 -1.50 0.43 13.23
C GLU A 88 -2.65 0.72 12.24
N ASP A 89 -2.98 1.99 12.00
CA ASP A 89 -4.04 2.37 11.06
C ASP A 89 -3.50 2.33 9.63
N MET A 90 -2.28 2.82 9.39
CA MET A 90 -1.60 2.66 8.09
C MET A 90 -1.34 1.19 7.75
N SER A 91 -0.93 0.39 8.74
CA SER A 91 -0.74 -1.06 8.56
C SER A 91 -2.02 -1.78 8.17
N ALA A 92 -3.18 -1.33 8.65
CA ALA A 92 -4.47 -1.90 8.23
C ALA A 92 -4.75 -1.61 6.74
N ILE A 93 -4.40 -0.41 6.26
CA ILE A 93 -4.51 -0.07 4.84
C ILE A 93 -3.54 -0.91 4.00
N PHE A 94 -2.30 -1.09 4.45
CA PHE A 94 -1.32 -1.96 3.77
C PHE A 94 -1.77 -3.42 3.76
N ALA A 95 -2.35 -3.92 4.85
CA ALA A 95 -2.94 -5.25 4.91
C ALA A 95 -4.10 -5.42 3.94
N TYR A 96 -4.93 -4.39 3.77
CA TYR A 96 -5.97 -4.39 2.73
C TYR A 96 -5.36 -4.50 1.32
N MET A 97 -4.28 -3.76 1.03
CA MET A 97 -3.58 -3.85 -0.26
C MET A 97 -2.91 -5.21 -0.47
N ALA A 98 -2.49 -5.89 0.60
CA ALA A 98 -1.86 -7.20 0.55
C ALA A 98 -2.87 -8.36 0.58
N LYS A 99 -4.17 -8.07 0.55
CA LYS A 99 -5.20 -9.10 0.53
C LYS A 99 -4.98 -10.04 -0.67
N ASP A 100 -5.04 -11.34 -0.40
CA ASP A 100 -4.79 -12.41 -1.37
C ASP A 100 -3.34 -12.43 -1.91
N GLY A 101 -2.40 -11.77 -1.22
CA GLY A 101 -0.98 -11.64 -1.59
C GLY A 101 -0.04 -12.10 -0.48
N GLU A 102 -0.43 -13.07 0.34
CA GLU A 102 0.45 -13.63 1.37
C GLU A 102 1.28 -14.78 0.81
N GLU A 103 2.60 -14.65 0.85
CA GLU A 103 3.53 -15.65 0.36
C GLU A 103 4.69 -15.80 1.36
N SER A 104 4.93 -17.02 1.85
CA SER A 104 6.03 -17.32 2.78
C SER A 104 6.11 -16.41 4.03
N GLY A 105 4.97 -15.90 4.52
CA GLY A 105 4.88 -15.01 5.69
C GLY A 105 5.11 -13.52 5.40
N TYR A 106 5.20 -13.12 4.12
CA TYR A 106 5.21 -11.73 3.68
C TYR A 106 3.85 -11.32 3.13
N HIS A 107 3.37 -10.16 3.54
CA HIS A 107 2.14 -9.54 3.04
C HIS A 107 2.45 -8.69 1.81
N CYS A 108 2.40 -9.28 0.61
CA CYS A 108 2.78 -8.64 -0.64
C CYS A 108 1.69 -7.71 -1.15
N MET A 109 1.98 -6.40 -1.12
CA MET A 109 1.02 -5.35 -1.42
C MET A 109 0.76 -5.19 -2.91
N ARG A 110 -0.50 -4.93 -3.24
CA ARG A 110 -1.00 -4.56 -4.56
C ARG A 110 -1.73 -3.23 -4.45
N PRO A 111 -1.06 -2.08 -4.65
CA PRO A 111 -1.65 -0.77 -4.35
C PRO A 111 -2.97 -0.49 -5.07
N TRP A 112 -3.14 -1.04 -6.27
CA TRP A 112 -4.37 -0.95 -7.06
C TRP A 112 -5.59 -1.60 -6.40
N LYS A 113 -5.41 -2.46 -5.38
CA LYS A 113 -6.53 -3.03 -4.60
C LYS A 113 -7.42 -1.96 -3.94
N LEU A 114 -6.88 -0.76 -3.68
CA LEU A 114 -7.69 0.38 -3.21
C LEU A 114 -8.81 0.77 -4.18
N LEU A 115 -8.69 0.37 -5.45
CA LEU A 115 -9.61 0.67 -6.54
C LEU A 115 -10.61 -0.46 -6.83
N ASP A 116 -10.57 -1.59 -6.11
CA ASP A 116 -11.42 -2.78 -6.35
C ASP A 116 -12.95 -2.50 -6.33
N GLY A 117 -13.38 -1.32 -5.91
CA GLY A 117 -14.79 -0.89 -5.94
C GLY A 117 -15.21 -0.15 -7.21
N LEU A 118 -14.32 0.01 -8.19
CA LEU A 118 -14.65 0.59 -9.48
C LEU A 118 -15.31 -0.47 -10.38
N SER A 119 -16.37 -0.08 -11.09
CA SER A 119 -16.99 -0.95 -12.09
C SER A 119 -16.13 -0.98 -13.36
N ASP A 120 -16.02 -2.12 -14.02
CA ASP A 120 -15.50 -2.16 -15.40
C ASP A 120 -16.57 -1.61 -16.35
N SER A 121 -16.79 -0.29 -16.34
CA SER A 121 -17.70 0.36 -17.27
C SER A 121 -17.04 0.44 -18.65
N GLU A 122 -17.66 -0.18 -19.65
CA GLU A 122 -17.17 -0.31 -21.03
C GLU A 122 -16.91 1.05 -21.74
N ASP A 123 -17.46 2.15 -21.22
CA ASP A 123 -17.29 3.52 -21.75
C ASP A 123 -15.99 4.24 -21.33
N GLY A 124 -15.11 3.58 -20.56
CA GLY A 124 -13.70 3.97 -20.38
C GLY A 124 -13.41 5.29 -19.64
N ALA A 125 -14.40 6.12 -19.38
CA ALA A 125 -14.25 7.38 -18.65
C ALA A 125 -14.98 7.31 -17.31
N GLN A 126 -14.39 6.60 -16.34
CA GLN A 126 -14.77 6.81 -14.96
C GLN A 126 -14.31 8.19 -14.53
N SER A 127 -15.19 8.94 -13.89
CA SER A 127 -14.82 10.26 -13.42
C SER A 127 -13.76 10.12 -12.32
N MET A 128 -12.77 11.01 -12.33
CA MET A 128 -11.79 11.12 -11.25
C MET A 128 -12.47 11.24 -9.87
N GLU A 129 -13.68 11.81 -9.82
CA GLU A 129 -14.49 11.92 -8.62
C GLU A 129 -14.97 10.55 -8.10
N GLU A 130 -15.44 9.66 -8.98
CA GLU A 130 -15.85 8.29 -8.62
C GLU A 130 -14.67 7.47 -8.10
N MET A 131 -13.52 7.54 -8.78
CA MET A 131 -12.28 6.93 -8.30
C MET A 131 -11.93 7.41 -6.89
N ARG A 132 -11.98 8.72 -6.67
CA ARG A 132 -11.71 9.31 -5.36
C ARG A 132 -12.70 8.83 -4.31
N LYS A 133 -13.99 8.78 -4.62
CA LYS A 133 -15.05 8.28 -3.73
C LYS A 133 -14.80 6.83 -3.35
N VAL A 134 -14.48 5.96 -4.31
CA VAL A 134 -14.15 4.55 -4.06
C VAL A 134 -12.97 4.42 -3.10
N VAL A 135 -11.86 5.13 -3.37
CA VAL A 135 -10.69 5.12 -2.48
C VAL A 135 -11.06 5.59 -1.06
N CYS A 136 -11.83 6.68 -0.94
CA CYS A 136 -12.25 7.20 0.36
C CYS A 136 -13.12 6.20 1.15
N GLN A 137 -14.04 5.52 0.45
CA GLN A 137 -14.90 4.50 1.05
C GLN A 137 -14.09 3.29 1.49
N THR A 138 -13.15 2.82 0.66
CA THR A 138 -12.25 1.71 0.97
C THR A 138 -11.43 2.01 2.22
N ILE A 139 -10.74 3.15 2.26
CA ILE A 139 -9.96 3.59 3.43
C ILE A 139 -10.85 3.64 4.68
N SER A 140 -12.01 4.29 4.61
CA SER A 140 -12.90 4.43 5.75
C SER A 140 -13.44 3.08 6.24
N ARG A 141 -13.76 2.15 5.34
CA ARG A 141 -14.21 0.79 5.69
C ARG A 141 -13.10 0.02 6.40
N THR A 142 -11.86 0.08 5.89
CA THR A 142 -10.71 -0.60 6.48
C THR A 142 -10.43 -0.09 7.89
N LEU A 143 -10.46 1.22 8.10
CA LEU A 143 -10.26 1.82 9.44
C LEU A 143 -11.36 1.45 10.44
N ARG A 144 -12.61 1.28 10.00
CA ARG A 144 -13.73 0.82 10.85
C ARG A 144 -13.67 -0.68 11.16
N GLY A 145 -13.28 -1.51 10.19
CA GLY A 145 -13.21 -2.97 10.35
C GLY A 145 -12.28 -3.39 11.49
N LYS A 146 -11.23 -2.61 11.73
CA LYS A 146 -10.28 -2.81 12.83
C LYS A 146 -10.91 -2.74 14.24
N GLU A 147 -11.99 -2.00 14.45
CA GLU A 147 -12.65 -1.91 15.76
C GLU A 147 -13.42 -3.19 16.14
N ARG A 148 -13.77 -4.05 15.17
CA ARG A 148 -14.53 -5.29 15.43
C ARG A 148 -13.64 -6.50 15.69
N SER A 149 -12.32 -6.33 15.56
CA SER A 149 -11.33 -7.39 15.73
C SER A 149 -10.50 -7.23 17.02
N LEU A 150 -10.87 -6.27 17.86
CA LEU A 150 -10.41 -6.06 19.23
C LEU A 150 -11.48 -6.57 20.20
#